data_AF-A0A7Y7D4E6-F1
#
_entry.id   AF-A0A7Y7D4E6-F1
#
_cell.length_a   1.000
_cell.length_b   1.000
_cell.length_c   1.000
_cell.angle_alpha   90.00
_cell.angle_beta   90.00
_cell.angle_gamma   90.00
#
_symmetry.space_group_name_H-M   'P 1'
#
loop_
_entity.id
_entity.type
_entity.pdbx_description
1 polymer ?
#
loop_
_entity_poly.entity_id
_entity_poly.type
_entity_poly.pdbx_seq_one_letter_code
_entity_poly.pdbx_strand_id
1 'polypeptide(L)'
;MLKSINRRSMLPVCLLAFSVVLSGCVTKQKAVLTLNAKQVMKSGQLVMSNDHPELSADIEGANSGQVMGGLLFAMADVAIMAKQESDQEDLMEPIKEKVKSINLLSYTKDKISPVIAEMQKFQLADQDVHSAAFNDYVKVHADEFDGIGVLIPEFRFSEDFASLQTSLKVRFMPTSPSFKTALGVSEDFEGTVVDTELKHFYKPEKTKAALPRSKALAAEAKENIQEKLLFAYPSQINKMINDEKRKIRGKRKPENAKIWAENDGQEIKRALKEATEKLSQQLKTTLVVMFPNEMKSAQTKSATKAH
;
A
#
# COMPACT_ATOMS: atom_id res chain seq x y z
N MET A 1 -56.06 -33.28 -25.90
CA MET A 1 -55.61 -33.61 -24.53
C MET A 1 -54.40 -32.75 -24.19
N LEU A 2 -54.61 -31.60 -23.55
CA LEU A 2 -53.54 -30.74 -23.03
C LEU A 2 -53.39 -31.04 -21.54
N LYS A 3 -52.24 -31.59 -21.13
CA LYS A 3 -51.91 -31.86 -19.72
C LYS A 3 -51.60 -30.55 -19.01
N SER A 4 -52.29 -30.29 -17.90
CA SER A 4 -52.02 -29.16 -17.00
C SER A 4 -50.69 -29.36 -16.28
N ILE A 5 -49.86 -28.32 -16.26
CA ILE A 5 -48.61 -28.29 -15.50
C ILE A 5 -48.90 -27.59 -14.17
N ASN A 6 -48.73 -28.36 -13.09
CA ASN A 6 -48.97 -27.95 -11.71
C ASN A 6 -47.91 -26.92 -11.25
N ARG A 7 -48.31 -25.65 -11.11
CA ARG A 7 -47.46 -24.53 -10.64
C ARG A 7 -47.55 -24.34 -9.11
N ARG A 8 -47.05 -25.28 -8.29
CA ARG A 8 -47.14 -25.12 -6.82
C ARG A 8 -45.89 -25.41 -5.97
N SER A 9 -44.69 -25.48 -6.53
CA SER A 9 -43.53 -25.91 -5.72
C SER A 9 -42.19 -25.23 -6.05
N MET A 10 -42.19 -23.94 -6.44
CA MET A 10 -40.95 -23.21 -6.74
C MET A 10 -40.69 -21.95 -5.88
N LEU A 11 -41.39 -21.77 -4.76
CA LEU A 11 -41.18 -20.60 -3.90
C LEU A 11 -40.15 -20.74 -2.75
N PRO A 12 -39.77 -21.92 -2.21
CA PRO A 12 -38.86 -21.95 -1.05
C PRO A 12 -37.37 -21.94 -1.42
N VAL A 13 -36.99 -22.19 -2.68
CA VAL A 13 -35.57 -22.29 -3.09
C VAL A 13 -34.91 -20.92 -3.28
N CYS A 14 -35.65 -19.90 -3.72
CA CYS A 14 -35.09 -18.56 -3.94
C CYS A 14 -34.82 -17.79 -2.64
N LEU A 15 -35.52 -18.10 -1.55
CA LEU A 15 -35.34 -17.44 -0.24
C LEU A 15 -34.09 -17.93 0.52
N LEU A 16 -33.62 -19.16 0.26
CA LEU A 16 -32.38 -19.70 0.84
C LEU A 16 -31.10 -19.24 0.12
N ALA A 17 -31.19 -18.87 -1.16
CA ALA A 17 -30.04 -18.34 -1.90
C ALA A 17 -29.71 -16.87 -1.52
N PHE A 18 -30.69 -16.10 -1.04
CA PHE A 18 -30.49 -14.68 -0.70
C PHE A 18 -29.80 -14.48 0.66
N SER A 19 -29.91 -15.42 1.60
CA SER A 19 -29.25 -15.35 2.92
C SER A 19 -27.76 -15.67 2.89
N VAL A 20 -27.27 -16.40 1.87
CA VAL A 20 -25.82 -16.68 1.70
C VAL A 20 -25.06 -15.48 1.13
N VAL A 21 -25.72 -14.59 0.38
CA VAL A 21 -25.07 -13.41 -0.20
C VAL A 21 -24.88 -12.26 0.81
N LEU A 22 -25.66 -12.25 1.90
CA LEU A 22 -25.60 -11.18 2.92
C LEU A 22 -24.59 -11.42 4.05
N SER A 23 -23.93 -12.58 4.11
CA SER A 23 -22.92 -12.91 5.14
C SER A 23 -21.49 -12.54 4.77
N GLY A 24 -21.24 -11.93 3.60
CA GLY A 24 -19.90 -11.77 3.06
C GLY A 24 -19.14 -10.47 3.36
N CYS A 25 -19.74 -9.47 4.00
CA CYS A 25 -19.02 -8.25 4.40
C CYS A 25 -18.62 -8.33 5.88
N VAL A 26 -17.58 -9.10 6.18
CA VAL A 26 -16.87 -8.98 7.46
C VAL A 26 -16.18 -7.62 7.46
N THR A 27 -16.86 -6.60 7.97
CA THR A 27 -16.27 -5.29 8.22
C THR A 27 -15.13 -5.50 9.21
N LYS A 28 -13.88 -5.29 8.78
CA LYS A 28 -12.70 -5.36 9.65
C LYS A 28 -12.93 -4.44 10.85
N GLN A 29 -13.13 -5.03 12.03
CA GLN A 29 -13.39 -4.25 13.23
C GLN A 29 -12.12 -3.47 13.61
N LYS A 30 -12.25 -2.15 13.74
CA LYS A 30 -11.16 -1.26 14.11
C LYS A 30 -11.45 -0.64 15.47
N ALA A 31 -10.58 -0.88 16.44
CA ALA A 31 -10.67 -0.27 17.76
C ALA A 31 -9.81 1.00 17.84
N VAL A 32 -10.23 1.98 18.62
CA VAL A 32 -9.48 3.22 18.82
C VAL A 32 -8.48 3.04 19.97
N LEU A 33 -7.21 3.34 19.73
CA LEU A 33 -6.16 3.26 20.75
C LEU A 33 -6.32 4.37 21.81
N THR A 34 -6.97 4.06 22.93
CA THR A 34 -7.22 4.98 24.05
C THR A 34 -5.94 5.28 24.84
N LEU A 35 -5.89 6.42 25.55
CA LEU A 35 -4.73 6.77 26.38
C LEU A 35 -4.40 5.70 27.43
N ASN A 36 -5.43 5.09 28.03
CA ASN A 36 -5.28 3.99 28.98
C ASN A 36 -4.63 2.77 28.32
N ALA A 37 -5.14 2.35 27.15
CA ALA A 37 -4.58 1.24 26.40
C ALA A 37 -3.08 1.44 26.05
N LYS A 38 -2.67 2.66 25.72
CA LYS A 38 -1.25 3.00 25.45
C LYS A 38 -0.34 2.72 26.64
N GLN A 39 -0.84 2.88 27.86
CA GLN A 39 -0.10 2.69 29.11
C GLN A 39 -0.12 1.24 29.61
N VAL A 40 -1.20 0.50 29.34
CA VAL A 40 -1.40 -0.86 29.84
C VAL A 40 -0.58 -1.90 29.09
N MET A 41 -0.40 -1.74 27.78
CA MET A 41 0.48 -2.62 27.01
C MET A 41 1.89 -2.58 27.64
N LYS A 42 2.56 -3.72 27.76
CA LYS A 42 3.91 -3.89 28.31
C LYS A 42 4.88 -4.56 27.33
N SER A 43 4.38 -5.45 26.49
CA SER A 43 5.18 -6.12 25.46
C SER A 43 4.48 -6.12 24.11
N GLY A 44 5.24 -5.99 23.03
CA GLY A 44 4.72 -6.16 21.68
C GLY A 44 5.71 -6.86 20.78
N GLN A 45 5.19 -7.60 19.81
CA GLN A 45 5.99 -8.17 18.75
C GLN A 45 5.61 -7.53 17.43
N LEU A 46 6.60 -7.21 16.60
CA LEU A 46 6.40 -6.86 15.21
C LEU A 46 6.96 -7.99 14.35
N VAL A 47 6.18 -8.43 13.38
CA VAL A 47 6.63 -9.37 12.34
C VAL A 47 6.63 -8.65 11.01
N MET A 48 7.49 -9.07 10.09
CA MET A 48 7.50 -8.52 8.76
C MET A 48 6.82 -9.49 7.79
N SER A 49 5.99 -8.97 6.90
CA SER A 49 5.29 -9.80 5.92
C SER A 49 6.16 -10.06 4.71
N ASN A 50 6.28 -11.34 4.33
CA ASN A 50 6.92 -11.79 3.09
C ASN A 50 5.94 -11.96 1.94
N ASP A 51 4.67 -11.56 2.09
CA ASP A 51 3.79 -11.40 0.93
C ASP A 51 4.53 -10.54 -0.06
N HIS A 52 4.92 -11.19 -1.17
CA HIS A 52 6.01 -10.76 -2.02
C HIS A 52 5.94 -9.24 -2.17
N PRO A 53 6.97 -8.49 -1.71
CA PRO A 53 7.08 -7.08 -2.02
C PRO A 53 7.39 -6.97 -3.51
N GLU A 54 6.43 -7.34 -4.36
CA GLU A 54 6.55 -7.28 -5.79
C GLU A 54 6.58 -5.81 -6.16
N LEU A 55 7.56 -5.47 -6.99
CA LEU A 55 7.54 -4.20 -7.68
C LEU A 55 6.40 -4.24 -8.68
N SER A 56 5.38 -3.43 -8.42
CA SER A 56 4.29 -3.21 -9.35
C SER A 56 4.41 -1.83 -9.99
N ALA A 57 3.83 -1.66 -11.17
CA ALA A 57 3.50 -0.34 -11.68
C ALA A 57 2.12 0.07 -11.15
N ASP A 58 1.90 1.37 -10.94
CA ASP A 58 0.57 1.90 -10.70
C ASP A 58 -0.19 1.98 -12.04
N ILE A 59 -1.35 1.34 -12.10
CA ILE A 59 -2.24 1.37 -13.26
C ILE A 59 -3.37 2.34 -12.93
N GLU A 60 -3.33 3.54 -13.52
CA GLU A 60 -4.44 4.49 -13.39
C GLU A 60 -5.65 3.91 -14.16
N GLY A 61 -6.63 3.38 -13.42
CA GLY A 61 -7.86 2.94 -14.05
C GLY A 61 -8.52 4.09 -14.81
N ALA A 62 -9.10 3.80 -15.97
CA ALA A 62 -9.94 4.78 -16.65
C ALA A 62 -11.00 5.26 -15.64
N ASN A 63 -11.10 6.58 -15.43
CA ASN A 63 -12.06 7.20 -14.51
C ASN A 63 -13.45 6.55 -14.68
N SER A 64 -13.80 5.60 -13.82
CA SER A 64 -15.12 4.96 -13.77
C SER A 64 -16.13 5.82 -13.01
N GLY A 65 -15.87 7.13 -12.94
CA GLY A 65 -16.80 8.11 -12.41
C GLY A 65 -17.86 8.42 -13.46
N GLN A 66 -19.02 7.76 -13.33
CA GLN A 66 -20.27 8.07 -14.05
C GLN A 66 -20.24 7.86 -15.57
N VAL A 67 -20.17 6.61 -16.01
CA VAL A 67 -20.83 6.23 -17.27
C VAL A 67 -21.76 5.07 -16.97
N MET A 68 -23.07 5.33 -17.04
CA MET A 68 -24.10 4.29 -17.14
C MET A 68 -23.96 3.59 -18.51
N GLY A 69 -22.86 2.86 -18.70
CA GLY A 69 -22.54 2.13 -19.93
C GLY A 69 -22.25 0.69 -19.56
N GLY A 70 -23.06 -0.24 -20.07
CA GLY A 70 -23.02 -1.67 -19.71
C GLY A 70 -21.72 -2.41 -20.03
N LEU A 71 -21.76 -3.73 -19.83
CA LEU A 71 -20.68 -4.72 -19.94
C LEU A 71 -19.61 -4.46 -21.01
N LEU A 72 -19.98 -3.91 -22.17
CA LEU A 72 -19.05 -3.59 -23.26
C LEU A 72 -18.02 -2.50 -22.91
N PHE A 73 -18.41 -1.49 -22.11
CA PHE A 73 -17.48 -0.46 -21.63
C PHE A 73 -16.59 -0.98 -20.51
N ALA A 74 -17.12 -1.85 -19.64
CA ALA A 74 -16.30 -2.57 -18.66
C ALA A 74 -15.28 -3.49 -19.34
N MET A 75 -15.63 -4.18 -20.43
CA MET A 75 -14.69 -4.98 -21.22
C MET A 75 -13.67 -4.12 -21.96
N ALA A 76 -14.07 -2.94 -22.46
CA ALA A 76 -13.13 -1.99 -23.06
C ALA A 76 -12.17 -1.42 -22.02
N ASP A 77 -12.64 -1.11 -20.82
CA ASP A 77 -11.78 -0.66 -19.70
C ASP A 77 -10.85 -1.78 -19.25
N VAL A 78 -11.33 -3.03 -19.15
CA VAL A 78 -10.49 -4.21 -18.87
C VAL A 78 -9.48 -4.45 -19.98
N ALA A 79 -9.84 -4.26 -21.26
CA ALA A 79 -8.91 -4.41 -22.37
C ALA A 79 -7.88 -3.28 -22.45
N ILE A 80 -8.28 -2.04 -22.14
CA ILE A 80 -7.37 -0.88 -22.03
C ILE A 80 -6.42 -1.09 -20.85
N MET A 81 -6.94 -1.53 -19.69
CA MET A 81 -6.13 -1.90 -18.53
C MET A 81 -5.17 -3.05 -18.88
N ALA A 82 -5.64 -4.13 -19.49
CA ALA A 82 -4.81 -5.27 -19.88
C ALA A 82 -3.73 -4.87 -20.90
N LYS A 83 -4.04 -3.97 -21.84
CA LYS A 83 -3.03 -3.44 -22.77
C LYS A 83 -2.03 -2.54 -22.05
N GLN A 84 -2.48 -1.67 -21.16
CA GLN A 84 -1.60 -0.80 -20.37
C GLN A 84 -0.73 -1.62 -19.40
N GLU A 85 -1.28 -2.69 -18.84
CA GLU A 85 -0.59 -3.66 -18.00
C GLU A 85 0.47 -4.40 -18.81
N SER A 86 0.15 -4.86 -20.04
CA SER A 86 1.15 -5.45 -20.95
C SER A 86 2.28 -4.46 -21.29
N ASP A 87 1.95 -3.24 -21.72
CA ASP A 87 2.95 -2.22 -22.07
C ASP A 87 3.81 -1.82 -20.85
N GLN A 88 3.23 -1.83 -19.63
CA GLN A 88 3.95 -1.55 -18.40
C GLN A 88 4.78 -2.74 -17.93
N GLU A 89 4.31 -3.96 -18.11
CA GLU A 89 5.00 -5.20 -17.74
C GLU A 89 6.27 -5.36 -18.61
N ASP A 90 6.17 -5.09 -19.91
CA ASP A 90 7.33 -5.07 -20.83
C ASP A 90 8.38 -4.04 -20.40
N LEU A 91 7.96 -2.86 -19.96
CA LEU A 91 8.86 -1.82 -19.45
C LEU A 91 9.38 -2.12 -18.04
N MET A 92 8.64 -2.90 -17.27
CA MET A 92 9.01 -3.33 -15.92
C MET A 92 9.96 -4.51 -15.92
N GLU A 93 9.93 -5.38 -16.91
CA GLU A 93 10.77 -6.57 -16.98
C GLU A 93 12.26 -6.28 -16.71
N PRO A 94 12.94 -5.33 -17.41
CA PRO A 94 14.34 -5.03 -17.12
C PRO A 94 14.56 -4.46 -15.71
N ILE A 95 13.56 -3.76 -15.15
CA ILE A 95 13.60 -3.24 -13.78
C ILE A 95 13.47 -4.40 -12.79
N LYS A 96 12.51 -5.31 -13.00
CA LYS A 96 12.29 -6.51 -12.18
C LYS A 96 13.53 -7.38 -12.19
N GLU A 97 14.16 -7.61 -13.34
CA GLU A 97 15.42 -8.36 -13.43
C GLU A 97 16.54 -7.77 -12.58
N LYS A 98 16.74 -6.45 -12.64
CA LYS A 98 17.76 -5.78 -11.81
C LYS A 98 17.44 -5.88 -10.32
N VAL A 99 16.15 -5.85 -9.95
CA VAL A 99 15.72 -5.92 -8.55
C VAL A 99 15.61 -7.35 -8.02
N LYS A 100 15.49 -8.38 -8.86
CA LYS A 100 15.57 -9.80 -8.42
C LYS A 100 16.85 -10.08 -7.62
N SER A 101 17.93 -9.35 -7.91
CA SER A 101 19.19 -9.44 -7.16
C SER A 101 19.17 -8.79 -5.77
N ILE A 102 18.14 -7.99 -5.48
CA ILE A 102 17.96 -7.27 -4.22
C ILE A 102 16.86 -7.97 -3.43
N ASN A 103 17.22 -8.60 -2.31
CA ASN A 103 16.23 -9.08 -1.36
C ASN A 103 15.61 -7.86 -0.65
N LEU A 104 14.54 -7.31 -1.22
CA LEU A 104 13.85 -6.11 -0.72
C LEU A 104 13.38 -6.28 0.72
N LEU A 105 12.93 -7.48 1.08
CA LEU A 105 12.47 -7.81 2.41
C LEU A 105 13.62 -7.72 3.42
N SER A 106 14.72 -8.45 3.18
CA SER A 106 15.93 -8.38 4.01
C SER A 106 16.45 -6.95 4.13
N TYR A 107 16.47 -6.22 3.00
CA TYR A 107 16.92 -4.85 2.98
C TYR A 107 16.09 -3.92 3.88
N THR A 108 14.76 -4.04 3.81
CA THR A 108 13.85 -3.30 4.68
C THR A 108 14.01 -3.71 6.14
N LYS A 109 14.16 -5.02 6.42
CA LYS A 109 14.41 -5.54 7.77
C LYS A 109 15.65 -4.91 8.39
N ASP A 110 16.76 -4.88 7.68
CA ASP A 110 18.04 -4.35 8.17
C ASP A 110 17.94 -2.87 8.56
N LYS A 111 17.05 -2.12 7.89
CA LYS A 111 16.82 -0.69 8.15
C LYS A 111 15.82 -0.43 9.28
N ILE A 112 14.81 -1.28 9.41
CA ILE A 112 13.79 -1.16 10.47
C ILE A 112 14.29 -1.73 11.80
N SER A 113 15.09 -2.80 11.78
CA SER A 113 15.53 -3.51 12.99
C SER A 113 16.19 -2.60 14.04
N PRO A 114 17.12 -1.69 13.68
CA PRO A 114 17.72 -0.79 14.67
C PRO A 114 16.69 0.13 15.32
N VAL A 115 15.70 0.61 14.57
CA VAL A 115 14.63 1.46 15.10
C VAL A 115 13.77 0.69 16.11
N ILE A 116 13.43 -0.56 15.81
CA ILE A 116 12.64 -1.38 16.74
C ILE A 116 13.46 -1.77 17.97
N ALA A 117 14.75 -2.07 17.81
CA ALA A 117 15.65 -2.39 18.93
C ALA A 117 15.83 -1.23 19.92
N GLU A 118 15.67 0.02 19.47
CA GLU A 118 15.64 1.19 20.36
C GLU A 118 14.37 1.27 21.23
N MET A 119 13.32 0.49 20.91
CA MET A 119 12.04 0.49 21.60
C MET A 119 11.97 -0.72 22.55
N GLN A 120 12.13 -0.50 23.85
CA GLN A 120 12.21 -1.56 24.86
C GLN A 120 10.98 -2.48 24.90
N LYS A 121 9.79 -1.98 24.55
CA LYS A 121 8.55 -2.77 24.44
C LYS A 121 8.53 -3.77 23.32
N PHE A 122 9.20 -3.44 22.22
CA PHE A 122 8.95 -4.06 20.93
C PHE A 122 10.09 -4.98 20.58
N GLN A 123 9.73 -6.21 20.21
CA GLN A 123 10.66 -7.14 19.61
C GLN A 123 10.30 -7.28 18.14
N LEU A 124 11.29 -7.18 17.27
CA LEU A 124 11.12 -7.60 15.89
C LEU A 124 11.38 -9.11 15.85
N ALA A 125 10.37 -9.89 15.48
CA ALA A 125 10.57 -11.32 15.30
C ALA A 125 11.48 -11.58 14.10
N ASP A 126 12.38 -12.56 14.22
CA ASP A 126 13.16 -13.05 13.09
C ASP A 126 12.36 -14.03 12.21
N GLN A 127 11.04 -13.86 12.18
CA GLN A 127 10.12 -14.65 11.37
C GLN A 127 9.41 -13.76 10.37
N ASP A 128 9.47 -14.18 9.11
CA ASP A 128 8.69 -13.57 8.06
C ASP A 128 7.36 -14.30 7.95
N VAL A 129 6.25 -13.55 8.00
CA VAL A 129 4.89 -14.11 8.09
C VAL A 129 4.05 -13.66 6.91
N HIS A 130 3.54 -14.59 6.09
CA HIS A 130 2.60 -14.26 5.03
C HIS A 130 1.37 -13.55 5.59
N SER A 131 0.85 -12.52 4.92
CA SER A 131 -0.26 -11.74 5.51
C SER A 131 -1.56 -12.54 5.61
N ALA A 132 -1.74 -13.54 4.75
CA ALA A 132 -2.83 -14.51 4.85
C ALA A 132 -2.70 -15.40 6.12
N ALA A 133 -1.47 -15.69 6.54
CA ALA A 133 -1.16 -16.47 7.74
C ALA A 133 -1.01 -15.59 9.00
N PHE A 134 -1.09 -14.25 8.87
CA PHE A 134 -0.85 -13.36 10.00
C PHE A 134 -1.87 -13.57 11.13
N ASN A 135 -3.14 -13.80 10.81
CA ASN A 135 -4.14 -14.08 11.85
C ASN A 135 -3.83 -15.37 12.61
N ASP A 136 -3.34 -16.41 11.92
CA ASP A 136 -2.95 -17.67 12.55
C ASP A 136 -1.70 -17.48 13.41
N TYR A 137 -0.73 -16.69 12.94
CA TYR A 137 0.43 -16.28 13.73
C TYR A 137 0.01 -15.57 15.02
N VAL A 138 -0.92 -14.60 14.92
CA VAL A 138 -1.45 -13.89 16.08
C VAL A 138 -2.10 -14.85 17.08
N LYS A 139 -2.81 -15.88 16.60
CA LYS A 139 -3.42 -16.90 17.46
C LYS A 139 -2.39 -17.76 18.20
N VAL A 140 -1.32 -18.16 17.52
CA VAL A 140 -0.25 -18.99 18.11
C VAL A 140 0.53 -18.22 19.19
N HIS A 141 0.77 -16.94 18.99
CA HIS A 141 1.59 -16.10 19.89
C HIS A 141 0.76 -15.19 20.81
N ALA A 142 -0.55 -15.40 20.91
CA ALA A 142 -1.46 -14.52 21.65
C ALA A 142 -1.10 -14.39 23.14
N ASP A 143 -0.56 -15.45 23.74
CA ASP A 143 -0.22 -15.51 25.16
C ASP A 143 1.19 -14.98 25.47
N GLU A 144 2.00 -14.70 24.46
CA GLU A 144 3.41 -14.27 24.62
C GLU A 144 3.56 -12.74 24.70
N PHE A 145 2.67 -12.00 24.03
CA PHE A 145 2.75 -10.54 23.89
C PHE A 145 1.42 -9.88 24.21
N ASP A 146 1.45 -8.60 24.61
CA ASP A 146 0.20 -7.84 24.76
C ASP A 146 -0.41 -7.43 23.42
N GLY A 147 0.43 -7.28 22.40
CA GLY A 147 -0.03 -7.09 21.03
C GLY A 147 0.99 -7.49 20.00
N ILE A 148 0.49 -7.88 18.83
CA ILE A 148 1.30 -8.32 17.70
C ILE A 148 0.97 -7.45 16.51
N GLY A 149 2.01 -6.92 15.86
CA GLY A 149 1.89 -6.14 14.65
C GLY A 149 2.54 -6.81 13.46
N VAL A 150 2.04 -6.50 12.27
CA VAL A 150 2.66 -6.85 11.00
C VAL A 150 3.08 -5.59 10.26
N LEU A 151 4.29 -5.63 9.73
CA LEU A 151 4.89 -4.64 8.86
C LEU A 151 4.87 -5.19 7.43
N ILE A 152 4.14 -4.53 6.53
CA ILE A 152 3.99 -4.98 5.15
C ILE A 152 4.61 -3.92 4.24
N PRO A 153 5.84 -4.16 3.75
CA PRO A 153 6.47 -3.26 2.79
C PRO A 153 5.80 -3.42 1.41
N GLU A 154 5.52 -2.31 0.73
CA GLU A 154 5.06 -2.30 -0.66
C GLU A 154 5.91 -1.34 -1.49
N PHE A 155 6.21 -1.71 -2.73
CA PHE A 155 7.03 -0.92 -3.64
C PHE A 155 6.31 -0.78 -4.97
N ARG A 156 5.97 0.45 -5.36
CA ARG A 156 5.23 0.72 -6.60
C ARG A 156 5.87 1.84 -7.39
N PHE A 157 6.09 1.63 -8.68
CA PHE A 157 6.42 2.74 -9.57
C PHE A 157 5.17 3.53 -9.91
N SER A 158 5.31 4.86 -10.08
CA SER A 158 4.25 5.65 -10.68
C SER A 158 3.96 5.16 -12.10
N GLU A 159 2.74 5.41 -12.58
CA GLU A 159 2.26 5.01 -13.91
C GLU A 159 3.24 5.38 -15.05
N ASP A 160 3.93 6.51 -14.89
CA ASP A 160 4.88 7.07 -15.84
C ASP A 160 6.35 6.71 -15.55
N PHE A 161 6.61 5.86 -14.57
CA PHE A 161 7.93 5.56 -14.01
C PHE A 161 8.72 6.80 -13.55
N ALA A 162 8.11 7.95 -13.31
CA ALA A 162 8.85 9.13 -12.83
C ALA A 162 9.26 9.03 -11.35
N SER A 163 8.65 8.11 -10.60
CA SER A 163 8.90 7.95 -9.17
C SER A 163 8.72 6.52 -8.70
N LEU A 164 9.43 6.18 -7.63
CA LEU A 164 9.20 4.97 -6.84
C LEU A 164 8.50 5.38 -5.55
N GLN A 165 7.28 4.89 -5.36
CA GLN A 165 6.58 4.93 -4.09
C GLN A 165 7.00 3.71 -3.25
N THR A 166 7.38 3.96 -2.01
CA THR A 166 7.54 2.91 -1.02
C THR A 166 6.52 3.14 0.09
N SER A 167 5.75 2.10 0.41
CA SER A 167 4.83 2.11 1.52
C SER A 167 5.30 1.13 2.60
N LEU A 168 4.99 1.45 3.85
CA LEU A 168 5.02 0.48 4.95
C LEU A 168 3.65 0.49 5.61
N LYS A 169 2.86 -0.57 5.40
CA LYS A 169 1.60 -0.75 6.12
C LYS A 169 1.91 -1.35 7.47
N VAL A 170 1.35 -0.73 8.50
CA VAL A 170 1.50 -1.16 9.89
C VAL A 170 0.12 -1.53 10.38
N ARG A 171 -0.06 -2.83 10.65
CA ARG A 171 -1.26 -3.32 11.34
C ARG A 171 -0.87 -3.82 12.71
N PHE A 172 -1.65 -3.50 13.72
CA PHE A 172 -1.40 -3.94 15.10
C PHE A 172 -2.67 -4.53 15.70
N MET A 173 -2.55 -5.70 16.31
CA MET A 173 -3.65 -6.44 16.91
C MET A 173 -3.40 -6.62 18.41
N PRO A 174 -4.40 -6.36 19.26
CA PRO A 174 -4.29 -6.63 20.68
C PRO A 174 -4.47 -8.12 20.94
N THR A 175 -3.62 -8.71 21.77
CA THR A 175 -3.67 -10.14 22.10
C THR A 175 -4.01 -10.36 23.57
N SER A 176 -3.41 -9.61 24.50
CA SER A 176 -3.67 -9.86 25.93
C SER A 176 -5.05 -9.35 26.39
N PRO A 177 -5.69 -10.04 27.34
CA PRO A 177 -6.96 -9.62 27.93
C PRO A 177 -6.87 -8.21 28.53
N SER A 178 -5.79 -7.89 29.23
CA SER A 178 -5.61 -6.57 29.86
C SER A 178 -5.58 -5.43 28.84
N PHE A 179 -4.92 -5.64 27.68
CA PHE A 179 -4.88 -4.65 26.62
C PHE A 179 -6.24 -4.52 25.92
N LYS A 180 -6.93 -5.64 25.65
CA LYS A 180 -8.31 -5.66 25.11
C LYS A 180 -9.31 -4.95 26.02
N THR A 181 -9.26 -5.20 27.34
CA THR A 181 -10.08 -4.49 28.32
C THR A 181 -9.79 -2.99 28.32
N ALA A 182 -8.51 -2.59 28.28
CA ALA A 182 -8.13 -1.17 28.25
C ALA A 182 -8.57 -0.43 26.96
N LEU A 183 -8.76 -1.19 25.87
CA LEU A 183 -9.35 -0.71 24.61
C LEU A 183 -10.88 -0.66 24.64
N GLY A 184 -11.53 -1.27 25.65
CA GLY A 184 -12.98 -1.37 25.73
C GLY A 184 -13.58 -2.33 24.70
N VAL A 185 -12.85 -3.36 24.30
CA VAL A 185 -13.31 -4.40 23.36
C VAL A 185 -13.51 -5.74 24.07
N SER A 186 -14.25 -6.66 23.43
CA SER A 186 -14.45 -8.02 23.94
C SER A 186 -13.14 -8.83 23.97
N GLU A 187 -13.08 -9.86 24.80
CA GLU A 187 -11.92 -10.78 24.85
C GLU A 187 -11.70 -11.51 23.51
N ASP A 188 -12.80 -11.83 22.80
CA ASP A 188 -12.78 -12.48 21.47
C ASP A 188 -12.51 -11.50 20.32
N PHE A 189 -12.07 -10.27 20.60
CA PHE A 189 -11.80 -9.28 19.55
C PHE A 189 -10.60 -9.72 18.68
N GLU A 190 -10.87 -9.99 17.40
CA GLU A 190 -9.87 -10.31 16.36
C GLU A 190 -9.58 -9.12 15.42
N GLY A 191 -9.91 -7.89 15.83
CA GLY A 191 -9.73 -6.69 15.01
C GLY A 191 -8.37 -6.01 15.17
N THR A 192 -8.15 -4.96 14.39
CA THR A 192 -6.93 -4.15 14.46
C THR A 192 -7.14 -2.89 15.30
N VAL A 193 -6.15 -2.49 16.08
CA VAL A 193 -6.14 -1.21 16.82
C VAL A 193 -5.35 -0.12 16.09
N VAL A 194 -4.42 -0.55 15.24
CA VAL A 194 -3.67 0.31 14.33
C VAL A 194 -3.77 -0.30 12.95
N ASP A 195 -4.14 0.53 12.00
CA ASP A 195 -4.06 0.24 10.57
C ASP A 195 -3.73 1.57 9.90
N THR A 196 -2.45 1.73 9.57
CA THR A 196 -1.89 2.95 8.97
C THR A 196 -0.91 2.58 7.87
N GLU A 197 -0.79 3.48 6.89
CA GLU A 197 0.14 3.34 5.78
C GLU A 197 1.09 4.52 5.78
N LEU A 198 2.38 4.24 5.98
CA LEU A 198 3.46 5.21 5.84
C LEU A 198 3.90 5.21 4.38
N LYS A 199 4.02 6.39 3.76
CA LYS A 199 4.37 6.51 2.34
C LYS A 199 5.56 7.43 2.15
N HIS A 200 6.46 7.03 1.25
CA HIS A 200 7.50 7.88 0.71
C HIS A 200 7.56 7.80 -0.81
N PHE A 201 7.88 8.92 -1.45
CA PHE A 201 8.05 9.03 -2.90
C PHE A 201 9.46 9.47 -3.23
N TYR A 202 10.21 8.61 -3.91
CA TYR A 202 11.51 8.94 -4.45
C TYR A 202 11.40 9.36 -5.92
N LYS A 203 12.08 10.45 -6.29
CA LYS A 203 12.17 10.95 -7.66
C LYS A 203 13.65 11.10 -8.06
N PRO A 204 14.15 10.30 -9.01
CA PRO A 204 15.53 10.41 -9.49
C PRO A 204 15.87 11.83 -9.95
N GLU A 205 17.07 12.32 -9.66
CA GLU A 205 17.48 13.67 -10.10
C GLU A 205 17.48 13.81 -11.63
N LYS A 206 17.83 12.75 -12.35
CA LYS A 206 17.78 12.73 -13.83
C LYS A 206 16.35 12.89 -14.37
N THR A 207 15.33 12.36 -13.68
CA THR A 207 13.93 12.63 -14.03
C THR A 207 13.53 14.07 -13.73
N LYS A 208 14.15 14.73 -12.73
CA LYS A 208 13.95 16.17 -12.48
C LYS A 208 14.57 17.02 -13.60
N ALA A 209 15.70 16.59 -14.18
CA ALA A 209 16.34 17.26 -15.29
C ALA A 209 15.60 17.10 -16.63
N ALA A 210 14.69 16.13 -16.76
CA ALA A 210 13.79 15.99 -17.91
C ALA A 210 12.58 16.97 -17.86
N LEU A 211 12.38 17.71 -16.75
CA LEU A 211 11.31 18.71 -16.63
C LEU A 211 11.33 19.85 -17.68
N PRO A 212 12.46 20.36 -18.19
CA PRO A 212 12.45 21.39 -19.23
C PRO A 212 11.78 20.92 -20.52
N ARG A 213 12.05 19.67 -20.95
CA ARG A 213 11.33 19.01 -22.05
C ARG A 213 9.86 18.80 -21.71
N SER A 214 9.55 18.60 -20.42
CA SER A 214 8.18 18.48 -19.93
C SER A 214 7.36 19.76 -20.08
N LYS A 215 7.99 20.91 -19.83
CA LYS A 215 7.37 22.23 -19.99
C LYS A 215 7.15 22.56 -21.46
N ALA A 216 8.10 22.19 -22.32
CA ALA A 216 7.95 22.33 -23.77
C ALA A 216 6.79 21.48 -24.31
N LEU A 217 6.71 20.20 -23.95
CA LEU A 217 5.59 19.32 -24.35
C LEU A 217 4.26 19.79 -23.76
N ALA A 218 4.25 20.33 -22.54
CA ALA A 218 3.05 20.89 -21.94
C ALA A 218 2.62 22.20 -22.62
N ALA A 219 3.56 23.01 -23.11
CA ALA A 219 3.27 24.21 -23.89
C ALA A 219 2.72 23.86 -25.28
N GLU A 220 3.35 22.93 -25.99
CA GLU A 220 2.89 22.39 -27.28
C GLU A 220 1.49 21.75 -27.15
N ALA A 221 1.25 21.02 -26.07
CA ALA A 221 -0.07 20.48 -25.77
C ALA A 221 -1.10 21.57 -25.47
N LYS A 222 -0.71 22.61 -24.73
CA LYS A 222 -1.59 23.74 -24.43
C LYS A 222 -1.98 24.50 -25.71
N GLU A 223 -1.04 24.68 -26.63
CA GLU A 223 -1.25 25.29 -27.95
C GLU A 223 -2.20 24.42 -28.81
N ASN A 224 -1.93 23.12 -28.93
CA ASN A 224 -2.81 22.16 -29.60
C ASN A 224 -4.22 22.09 -28.99
N ILE A 225 -4.33 22.21 -27.66
CA ILE A 225 -5.61 22.25 -26.96
C ILE A 225 -6.31 23.58 -27.23
N GLN A 226 -5.60 24.72 -27.21
CA GLN A 226 -6.17 26.04 -27.51
C GLN A 226 -6.77 26.14 -28.91
N GLU A 227 -6.08 25.61 -29.94
CA GLU A 227 -6.63 25.57 -31.30
C GLU A 227 -7.92 24.77 -31.38
N LYS A 228 -8.01 23.66 -30.64
CA LYS A 228 -9.20 22.79 -30.64
C LYS A 228 -10.30 23.27 -29.70
N LEU A 229 -9.95 24.06 -28.68
CA LEU A 229 -10.87 24.63 -27.69
C LEU A 229 -11.81 25.67 -28.28
N LEU A 230 -11.40 26.37 -29.34
CA LEU A 230 -12.22 27.33 -30.07
C LEU A 230 -13.56 26.75 -30.55
N PHE A 231 -13.67 25.42 -30.64
CA PHE A 231 -14.86 24.73 -31.17
C PHE A 231 -15.40 23.62 -30.25
N ALA A 232 -14.86 23.46 -29.03
CA ALA A 232 -15.19 22.32 -28.15
C ALA A 232 -16.21 22.68 -27.06
N TYR A 233 -17.12 21.76 -26.76
CA TYR A 233 -18.02 21.90 -25.60
C TYR A 233 -17.25 21.73 -24.28
N PRO A 234 -17.66 22.42 -23.18
CA PRO A 234 -16.99 22.34 -21.88
C PRO A 234 -16.76 20.91 -21.34
N SER A 235 -17.68 19.98 -21.63
CA SER A 235 -17.55 18.57 -21.26
C SER A 235 -16.44 17.82 -22.02
N GLN A 236 -16.09 18.27 -23.22
CA GLN A 236 -15.02 17.69 -24.05
C GLN A 236 -13.63 18.24 -23.70
N ILE A 237 -13.57 19.45 -23.11
CA ILE A 237 -12.32 20.11 -22.71
C ILE A 237 -11.52 19.24 -21.74
N ASN A 238 -12.17 18.75 -20.68
CA ASN A 238 -11.50 17.93 -19.68
C ASN A 238 -10.99 16.60 -20.26
N LYS A 239 -11.77 16.01 -21.18
CA LYS A 239 -11.37 14.78 -21.88
C LYS A 239 -10.14 15.04 -22.74
N MET A 240 -10.14 16.11 -23.55
CA MET A 240 -9.01 16.47 -24.41
C MET A 240 -7.74 16.81 -23.61
N ILE A 241 -7.87 17.52 -22.49
CA ILE A 241 -6.75 17.79 -21.58
C ILE A 241 -6.18 16.48 -21.03
N ASN A 242 -7.04 15.56 -20.61
CA ASN A 242 -6.62 14.27 -20.07
C ASN A 242 -5.98 13.37 -21.15
N ASP A 243 -6.53 13.36 -22.36
CA ASP A 243 -5.97 12.60 -23.50
C ASP A 243 -4.58 13.13 -23.89
N GLU A 244 -4.38 14.45 -23.90
CA GLU A 244 -3.08 15.03 -24.22
C GLU A 244 -2.07 14.79 -23.10
N LYS A 245 -2.48 14.90 -21.83
CA LYS A 245 -1.66 14.49 -20.69
C LYS A 245 -1.23 13.02 -20.81
N ARG A 246 -2.14 12.13 -21.20
CA ARG A 246 -1.86 10.71 -21.43
C ARG A 246 -0.84 10.49 -22.55
N LYS A 247 -0.95 11.20 -23.68
CA LYS A 247 0.04 11.11 -24.77
C LYS A 247 1.43 11.55 -24.31
N ILE A 248 1.51 12.65 -23.57
CA ILE A 248 2.78 13.15 -23.03
C ILE A 248 3.38 12.13 -22.06
N ARG A 249 2.58 11.55 -21.15
CA ARG A 249 3.03 10.50 -20.23
C ARG A 249 3.52 9.26 -20.99
N GLY A 250 2.77 8.81 -22.01
CA GLY A 250 3.13 7.65 -22.84
C GLY A 250 4.49 7.79 -23.52
N LYS A 251 4.84 9.00 -24.00
CA LYS A 251 6.17 9.27 -24.57
C LYS A 251 7.31 9.22 -23.54
N ARG A 252 7.04 9.54 -22.27
CA ARG A 252 8.04 9.57 -21.19
C ARG A 252 8.23 8.23 -20.50
N LYS A 253 7.21 7.37 -20.49
CA LYS A 253 7.24 6.05 -19.84
C LYS A 253 8.50 5.26 -20.20
N PRO A 254 8.87 5.08 -21.50
CA PRO A 254 10.09 4.35 -21.85
C PRO A 254 11.37 5.05 -21.40
N GLU A 255 11.45 6.38 -21.54
CA GLU A 255 12.63 7.16 -21.12
C GLU A 255 12.86 7.03 -19.60
N ASN A 256 11.80 7.13 -18.80
CA ASN A 256 11.85 6.99 -17.36
C ASN A 256 12.16 5.56 -16.92
N ALA A 257 11.52 4.55 -17.52
CA ALA A 257 11.81 3.15 -17.26
C ALA A 257 13.30 2.83 -17.55
N LYS A 258 13.83 3.39 -18.62
CA LYS A 258 15.26 3.29 -18.97
C LYS A 258 16.15 3.88 -17.88
N ILE A 259 15.83 5.04 -17.31
CA ILE A 259 16.60 5.64 -16.20
C ILE A 259 16.69 4.70 -14.99
N TRP A 260 15.62 3.98 -14.68
CA TRP A 260 15.59 3.02 -13.57
C TRP A 260 16.34 1.72 -13.86
N ALA A 261 16.24 1.23 -15.11
CA ALA A 261 16.94 0.02 -15.55
C ALA A 261 18.46 0.27 -15.77
N GLU A 262 18.83 1.49 -16.15
CA GLU A 262 20.22 1.92 -16.36
C GLU A 262 20.99 2.02 -15.03
N ASN A 263 22.32 2.01 -15.13
CA ASN A 263 23.24 2.08 -13.98
C ASN A 263 23.13 0.87 -13.03
N ASP A 264 22.83 -0.32 -13.56
CA ASP A 264 22.78 -1.58 -12.80
C ASP A 264 21.90 -1.55 -11.54
N GLY A 265 20.77 -0.84 -11.62
CA GLY A 265 19.83 -0.69 -10.52
C GLY A 265 20.37 0.13 -9.34
N GLN A 266 21.47 0.88 -9.51
CA GLN A 266 22.01 1.76 -8.47
C GLN A 266 21.00 2.84 -8.04
N GLU A 267 20.22 3.36 -8.99
CA GLU A 267 19.19 4.36 -8.66
C GLU A 267 18.04 3.73 -7.86
N ILE A 268 17.67 2.49 -8.17
CA ILE A 268 16.68 1.74 -7.38
C ILE A 268 17.22 1.49 -5.97
N LYS A 269 18.48 1.04 -5.83
CA LYS A 269 19.13 0.84 -4.52
C LYS A 269 19.15 2.12 -3.70
N ARG A 270 19.46 3.26 -4.34
CA ARG A 270 19.45 4.59 -3.71
C ARG A 270 18.03 4.98 -3.27
N ALA A 271 17.04 4.81 -4.15
CA ALA A 271 15.65 5.10 -3.86
C ALA A 271 15.13 4.27 -2.67
N LEU A 272 15.41 2.96 -2.67
CA LEU A 272 15.07 2.05 -1.58
C LEU A 272 15.76 2.44 -0.28
N LYS A 273 17.04 2.80 -0.32
CA LYS A 273 17.79 3.26 0.85
C LYS A 273 17.11 4.48 1.49
N GLU A 274 16.90 5.52 0.69
CA GLU A 274 16.32 6.77 1.19
C GLU A 274 14.87 6.55 1.68
N ALA A 275 14.09 5.77 0.93
CA ALA A 275 12.71 5.50 1.28
C ALA A 275 12.59 4.68 2.57
N THR A 276 13.37 3.60 2.72
CA THR A 276 13.36 2.77 3.93
C THR A 276 13.88 3.53 5.15
N GLU A 277 14.91 4.39 5.01
CA GLU A 277 15.39 5.24 6.10
C GLU A 277 14.30 6.22 6.57
N LYS A 278 13.60 6.87 5.64
CA LYS A 278 12.48 7.77 5.97
C LYS A 278 11.30 7.02 6.58
N LEU A 279 10.92 5.86 6.03
CA LEU A 279 9.85 5.04 6.58
C LEU A 279 10.19 4.52 7.98
N SER A 280 11.45 4.20 8.24
CA SER A 280 11.91 3.78 9.57
C SER A 280 11.81 4.93 10.58
N GLN A 281 12.18 6.16 10.19
CA GLN A 281 11.99 7.35 11.04
C GLN A 281 10.51 7.67 11.28
N GLN A 282 9.67 7.53 10.26
CA GLN A 282 8.22 7.70 10.39
C GLN A 282 7.64 6.63 11.32
N LEU A 283 8.03 5.36 11.16
CA LEU A 283 7.62 4.26 12.01
C LEU A 283 7.99 4.52 13.47
N LYS A 284 9.25 4.95 13.73
CA LYS A 284 9.70 5.36 15.07
C LYS A 284 8.76 6.40 15.66
N THR A 285 8.50 7.47 14.92
CA THR A 285 7.63 8.57 15.36
C THR A 285 6.22 8.07 15.64
N THR A 286 5.66 7.26 14.75
CA THR A 286 4.33 6.66 14.88
C THR A 286 4.24 5.78 16.12
N LEU A 287 5.19 4.87 16.33
CA LEU A 287 5.18 3.97 17.49
C LEU A 287 5.36 4.73 18.81
N VAL A 288 6.12 5.82 18.83
CA VAL A 288 6.31 6.66 20.03
C VAL A 288 5.04 7.44 20.37
N VAL A 289 4.33 7.96 19.36
CA VAL A 289 3.03 8.62 19.56
C VAL A 289 1.98 7.61 20.03
N MET A 290 2.06 6.36 19.55
CA MET A 290 1.19 5.27 19.98
C MET A 290 1.55 4.79 21.39
N PHE A 291 2.83 4.77 21.77
CA PHE A 291 3.31 4.20 23.03
C PHE A 291 4.38 5.12 23.68
N PRO A 292 3.96 6.23 24.32
CA PRO A 292 4.86 7.34 24.69
C PRO A 292 5.80 7.09 25.87
N ASN A 293 5.69 5.98 26.58
CA ASN A 293 6.51 5.70 27.78
C ASN A 293 7.90 5.09 27.47
N GLU A 294 8.23 4.88 26.19
CA GLU A 294 9.39 4.09 25.75
C GLU A 294 10.74 4.84 25.74
N MET A 295 10.76 6.13 25.37
CA MET A 295 12.04 6.82 25.13
C MET A 295 12.66 7.48 26.37
N LYS A 296 11.93 7.59 27.49
CA LYS A 296 12.42 8.34 28.67
C LYS A 296 13.50 7.61 29.47
N SER A 297 13.64 6.28 29.34
CA SER A 297 14.59 5.48 30.11
C SER A 297 16.00 5.38 29.48
N ALA A 298 16.14 5.63 28.18
CA ALA A 298 17.43 5.56 27.49
C ALA A 298 18.30 6.81 27.73
N GLN A 299 17.68 8.00 27.86
CA GLN A 299 18.41 9.24 28.11
C GLN A 299 18.93 9.36 29.55
N THR A 300 18.31 8.69 30.53
CA THR A 300 18.75 8.74 31.93
C THR A 300 20.01 7.91 32.18
N LYS A 301 20.23 6.82 31.45
CA LYS A 301 21.43 5.96 31.60
C LYS A 301 22.70 6.54 30.95
N SER A 302 22.55 7.46 29.98
CA SER A 302 23.67 8.18 29.36
C SER A 302 24.26 9.24 30.32
N ALA A 303 23.42 9.87 31.13
CA ALA A 303 23.85 10.91 32.08
C ALA A 303 24.58 10.35 33.33
N THR A 304 24.42 9.07 33.67
CA THR A 304 25.04 8.47 34.88
C THR A 304 26.43 7.88 34.64
N LYS A 305 26.96 7.90 33.41
CA LYS A 305 28.32 7.41 33.08
C LYS A 305 29.35 8.53 32.91
N ALA A 306 28.98 9.78 33.18
CA ALA A 306 29.85 10.96 33.05
C ALA A 306 30.16 11.64 34.41
N HIS A 307 30.07 10.90 35.51
CA HIS A 307 30.53 11.33 36.84
C HIS A 307 31.44 10.29 37.46
#